data_AF-A0A812VRZ7-F1
#
_entry.id   AF-A0A812VRZ7-F1
#
_cell.length_a   1.000
_cell.length_b   1.000
_cell.length_c   1.000
_cell.angle_alpha   90.00
_cell.angle_beta   90.00
_cell.angle_gamma   90.00
#
_symmetry.space_group_name_H-M   'P 1'
#
loop_
_entity.id
_entity.type
_entity.pdbx_description
1 polymer ?
#
loop_
_entity_poly.entity_id
_entity_poly.type
_entity_poly.pdbx_seq_one_letter_code
_entity_poly.pdbx_strand_id
1 'polypeptide(L)'
;HCHLPHIRQHALQSQQLRALRKMSDQDRLATFLPILKCRMAAAGLPPAAADLLEILEEHCIEPREPAVLSDSIRSLQRSAKKLPVVAILDLCMHELPVSVKLALIRLRLELGPP
;
A
#
# COMPACT_ATOMS: atom_id res chain seq x y z
N HIS A 1 -25.79 -10.85 -4.01
CA HIS A 1 -24.78 -10.84 -2.93
C HIS A 1 -23.40 -10.94 -3.55
N CYS A 2 -22.52 -9.95 -3.36
CA CYS A 2 -21.17 -9.97 -3.91
C CYS A 2 -20.22 -10.65 -2.92
N HIS A 3 -19.44 -11.63 -3.37
CA HIS A 3 -18.54 -12.48 -2.57
C HIS A 3 -17.06 -12.07 -2.65
N LEU A 4 -16.75 -10.94 -3.28
CA LEU A 4 -15.38 -10.41 -3.29
C LEU A 4 -15.08 -9.69 -1.97
N PRO A 5 -13.83 -9.74 -1.46
CA PRO A 5 -13.45 -8.96 -0.31
C PRO A 5 -13.57 -7.49 -0.69
N HIS A 6 -14.73 -6.89 -0.37
CA HIS A 6 -14.83 -5.45 -0.26
C HIS A 6 -13.80 -5.08 0.80
N ILE A 7 -12.62 -4.62 0.36
CA ILE A 7 -11.65 -3.95 1.22
C ILE A 7 -12.51 -2.98 2.03
N ARG A 8 -12.65 -3.25 3.33
CA ARG A 8 -13.55 -2.50 4.20
C ARG A 8 -13.06 -1.05 4.17
N GLN A 9 -13.65 -0.26 3.27
CA GLN A 9 -13.42 1.18 3.14
C GLN A 9 -13.77 1.94 4.43
N HIS A 10 -14.36 1.24 5.42
CA HIS A 10 -14.67 1.72 6.76
C HIS A 10 -13.48 2.28 7.56
N ALA A 11 -12.22 2.05 7.17
CA ALA A 11 -11.07 2.62 7.88
C ALA A 11 -10.65 4.02 7.41
N LEU A 12 -10.99 4.43 6.18
CA LEU A 12 -10.60 5.72 5.61
C LEU A 12 -11.81 6.65 5.49
N GLN A 13 -11.67 7.89 5.96
CA GLN A 13 -12.72 8.89 5.88
C GLN A 13 -12.94 9.38 4.44
N SER A 14 -14.14 9.89 4.13
CA SER A 14 -14.51 10.35 2.78
C SER A 14 -13.56 11.41 2.19
N GLN A 15 -12.93 12.24 3.02
CA GLN A 15 -11.93 13.21 2.57
C GLN A 15 -10.59 12.53 2.19
N GLN A 16 -10.17 11.53 2.97
CA GLN A 16 -8.99 10.72 2.69
C GLN A 16 -9.16 9.89 1.41
N LEU A 17 -10.35 9.32 1.20
CA LEU A 17 -10.71 8.61 -0.04
C LEU A 17 -10.68 9.54 -1.26
N ARG A 18 -11.16 10.78 -1.12
CA ARG A 18 -11.09 11.78 -2.18
C ARG A 18 -9.65 12.19 -2.50
N ALA A 19 -8.80 12.36 -1.49
CA ALA A 19 -7.38 12.63 -1.68
C ALA A 19 -6.71 11.47 -2.44
N LEU A 20 -6.93 10.23 -2.00
CA LEU A 20 -6.39 9.02 -2.61
C LEU A 20 -6.75 8.90 -4.10
N ARG A 21 -8.01 9.19 -4.45
CA ARG A 21 -8.48 9.15 -5.86
C ARG A 21 -7.79 10.18 -6.76
N LYS A 22 -7.30 11.28 -6.21
CA LYS A 22 -6.62 12.34 -6.97
C LYS A 22 -5.10 12.10 -7.12
N MET A 23 -4.54 11.18 -6.35
CA MET A 23 -3.11 10.87 -6.40
C MET A 23 -2.76 10.04 -7.62
N SER A 24 -1.64 10.35 -8.27
CA SER A 24 -1.04 9.46 -9.27
C SER A 24 -0.46 8.22 -8.59
N ASP A 25 -0.20 7.15 -9.36
CA ASP A 25 0.46 5.96 -8.82
C ASP A 25 1.85 6.29 -8.25
N GLN A 26 2.58 7.23 -8.86
CA GLN A 26 3.87 7.69 -8.33
C GLN A 26 3.72 8.39 -6.97
N ASP A 27 2.68 9.23 -6.79
CA ASP A 27 2.43 9.87 -5.49
C ASP A 27 2.02 8.86 -4.43
N ARG A 28 1.25 7.84 -4.82
CA ARG A 28 0.83 6.76 -3.93
C ARG A 28 2.02 5.91 -3.51
N LEU A 29 2.87 5.49 -4.44
CA LEU A 29 4.11 4.77 -4.15
C LEU A 29 5.01 5.59 -3.21
N ALA A 30 5.27 6.86 -3.51
CA ALA A 30 6.06 7.74 -2.65
C ALA A 30 5.46 7.90 -1.23
N THR A 31 4.13 7.88 -1.12
CA THR A 31 3.42 8.04 0.17
C THR A 31 3.39 6.75 1.00
N PHE A 32 3.10 5.61 0.38
CA PHE A 32 2.77 4.37 1.07
C PHE A 32 3.92 3.36 1.13
N LEU A 33 4.83 3.37 0.16
CA LEU A 33 5.95 2.44 0.11
C LEU A 33 6.87 2.56 1.34
N PRO A 34 7.23 3.77 1.84
CA PRO A 34 8.00 3.88 3.09
C PRO A 34 7.26 3.32 4.31
N ILE A 35 5.94 3.53 4.39
CA ILE A 35 5.10 3.00 5.47
C ILE A 35 5.08 1.47 5.41
N LEU A 36 4.94 0.93 4.20
CA LEU A 36 4.94 -0.50 3.94
C LEU A 36 6.28 -1.13 4.36
N LYS A 37 7.42 -0.56 3.92
CA LYS A 37 8.77 -0.99 4.33
C LYS A 37 8.91 -1.06 5.85
N CYS A 38 8.55 0.01 6.56
CA CYS A 38 8.62 0.05 8.03
C CYS A 38 7.75 -1.03 8.69
N ARG A 39 6.55 -1.28 8.16
CA ARG A 39 5.62 -2.27 8.71
C ARG A 39 6.09 -3.70 8.48
N MET A 40 6.62 -3.97 7.29
CA MET A 40 7.12 -5.29 6.91
C MET A 40 8.39 -5.65 7.70
N ALA A 41 9.29 -4.67 7.90
CA ALA A 41 10.46 -4.83 8.76
C ALA A 41 10.07 -5.07 10.24
N ALA A 42 9.12 -4.28 10.77
CA ALA A 42 8.68 -4.43 12.16
C ALA A 42 7.95 -5.76 12.45
N ALA A 43 7.31 -6.33 11.43
CA ALA A 43 6.61 -7.61 11.54
C ALA A 43 7.53 -8.82 11.31
N GLY A 44 8.81 -8.63 11.01
CA GLY A 44 9.75 -9.73 10.73
C GLY A 44 9.32 -10.59 9.54
N LEU A 45 8.72 -9.96 8.51
CA LEU A 45 8.13 -10.69 7.39
C LEU A 45 9.19 -11.45 6.57
N PRO A 46 8.77 -12.56 5.92
CA PRO A 46 9.67 -13.47 5.22
C PRO A 46 10.29 -12.86 3.94
N PRO A 47 11.28 -13.53 3.31
CA PRO A 47 11.93 -13.05 2.09
C PRO A 47 10.99 -12.67 0.94
N ALA A 48 9.85 -13.36 0.75
CA ALA A 48 8.86 -12.97 -0.26
C ALA A 48 8.27 -11.55 -0.06
N ALA A 49 8.38 -11.04 1.16
CA ALA A 49 8.01 -9.68 1.51
C ALA A 49 9.04 -8.67 0.96
N ALA A 50 10.32 -9.04 0.91
CA ALA A 50 11.38 -8.25 0.28
C ALA A 50 11.21 -8.22 -1.24
N ASP A 51 10.93 -9.37 -1.89
CA ASP A 51 10.65 -9.44 -3.33
C ASP A 51 9.49 -8.51 -3.73
N LEU A 52 8.44 -8.48 -2.91
CA LEU A 52 7.28 -7.60 -3.14
C LEU A 52 7.66 -6.12 -3.06
N LEU A 53 8.54 -5.75 -2.11
CA LEU A 53 9.03 -4.37 -1.98
C LEU A 53 9.89 -3.99 -3.18
N GLU A 54 10.79 -4.87 -3.62
CA GLU A 54 11.64 -4.65 -4.78
C GLU A 54 10.81 -4.40 -6.05
N ILE A 55 9.80 -5.23 -6.32
CA ILE A 55 8.90 -5.03 -7.47
C ILE A 55 8.17 -3.67 -7.38
N LEU A 56 7.74 -3.25 -6.19
CA LEU A 56 7.08 -1.95 -6.01
C LEU A 56 8.06 -0.77 -6.18
N GLU A 57 9.32 -0.96 -5.81
CA GLU A 57 10.39 0.02 -6.00
C GLU A 57 10.74 0.18 -7.48
N GLU A 58 10.77 -0.90 -8.25
CA GLU A 58 10.97 -0.86 -9.72
C GLU A 58 9.88 -0.06 -10.43
N HIS A 59 8.66 -0.03 -9.88
CA HIS A 59 7.56 0.79 -10.38
C HIS A 59 7.65 2.27 -9.96
N CYS A 60 8.58 2.64 -9.07
CA CYS A 60 8.84 4.01 -8.67
C CYS A 60 9.87 4.63 -9.62
N ILE A 61 9.39 5.46 -10.55
CA ILE A 61 10.22 5.99 -11.66
C ILE A 61 11.12 7.12 -11.17
N GLU A 62 10.69 7.90 -10.17
CA GLU A 62 11.46 9.01 -9.62
C GLU A 62 11.41 9.04 -8.09
N PRO A 63 12.54 9.30 -7.42
CA PRO A 63 12.55 9.70 -6.02
C PRO A 63 11.88 11.07 -5.91
N ARG A 64 10.56 11.09 -5.72
CA ARG A 64 9.82 12.33 -5.47
C ARG A 64 10.17 12.82 -4.07
N GLU A 65 10.69 14.05 -3.98
CA GLU A 65 10.68 14.77 -2.73
C GLU A 65 9.25 14.80 -2.18
N PRO A 66 9.05 14.72 -0.85
CA PRO A 66 7.72 14.81 -0.28
C PRO A 66 7.16 16.19 -0.60
N ALA A 67 6.35 16.28 -1.66
CA ALA A 67 5.57 17.46 -1.99
C ALA A 67 4.85 17.96 -0.73
N VAL A 68 4.69 19.27 -0.56
CA VAL A 68 4.00 19.86 0.60
C VAL A 68 2.68 19.12 0.83
N LEU A 69 2.69 18.21 1.81
CA LEU A 69 1.61 17.25 1.96
C LEU A 69 0.42 18.01 2.52
N SER A 70 -0.69 18.03 1.78
CA SER A 70 -1.95 18.55 2.31
C SER A 70 -2.32 17.83 3.62
N ASP A 71 -3.09 18.48 4.49
CA ASP A 71 -3.53 17.87 5.76
C ASP A 71 -4.32 16.57 5.53
N SER A 72 -4.98 16.46 4.38
CA SER A 72 -5.65 15.22 3.96
C SER A 72 -4.66 14.08 3.69
N ILE A 73 -3.49 14.34 3.10
CA ILE A 73 -2.45 13.33 2.85
C ILE A 73 -1.75 12.97 4.16
N ARG A 74 -1.45 13.94 5.03
CA ARG A 74 -0.91 13.66 6.37
C ARG A 74 -1.86 12.79 7.19
N SER A 75 -3.16 13.11 7.15
CA SER A 75 -4.20 12.30 7.80
C SER A 75 -4.25 10.88 7.22
N LEU A 76 -4.20 10.75 5.90
CA LEU A 76 -4.17 9.47 5.19
C LEU A 76 -2.97 8.60 5.60
N GLN A 77 -1.76 9.17 5.67
CA GLN A 77 -0.56 8.48 6.15
C GLN A 77 -0.72 7.97 7.59
N ARG A 78 -1.29 8.78 8.49
CA ARG A 78 -1.54 8.38 9.88
C ARG A 78 -2.53 7.22 9.96
N SER A 79 -3.60 7.25 9.16
CA SER A 79 -4.54 6.13 9.07
C SER A 79 -3.89 4.88 8.50
N ALA A 80 -3.07 5.02 7.44
CA ALA A 80 -2.40 3.90 6.78
C ALA A 80 -1.50 3.11 7.74
N LYS A 81 -0.81 3.77 8.68
CA LYS A 81 0.00 3.09 9.71
C LYS A 81 -0.77 2.10 10.57
N LYS A 82 -2.09 2.27 10.70
CA LYS A 82 -2.98 1.40 11.49
C LYS A 82 -3.58 0.26 10.66
N LEU A 83 -3.39 0.28 9.34
CA LEU A 83 -3.94 -0.74 8.46
C LEU A 83 -3.08 -2.01 8.45
N PRO A 84 -3.69 -3.17 8.15
CA PRO A 84 -2.96 -4.37 7.76
C PRO A 84 -2.08 -4.12 6.53
N VAL A 85 -0.94 -4.81 6.42
CA VAL A 85 0.02 -4.68 5.30
C VAL A 85 -0.68 -4.83 3.94
N VAL A 86 -1.57 -5.81 3.82
CA VAL A 86 -2.36 -6.06 2.60
C VAL A 86 -3.22 -4.85 2.21
N ALA A 87 -3.85 -4.19 3.18
CA ALA A 87 -4.67 -3.02 2.91
C ALA A 87 -3.83 -1.79 2.55
N ILE A 88 -2.56 -1.72 2.96
CA ILE A 88 -1.63 -0.65 2.53
C ILE A 88 -1.18 -0.90 1.08
N LEU A 89 -0.94 -2.15 0.70
CA LEU A 89 -0.59 -2.53 -0.67
C LEU A 89 -1.67 -2.09 -1.67
N ASP A 90 -2.94 -2.28 -1.33
CA ASP A 90 -4.06 -1.83 -2.16
C ASP A 90 -4.13 -0.29 -2.33
N LEU A 91 -3.38 0.48 -1.53
CA LEU A 91 -3.30 1.94 -1.65
C LEU A 91 -2.13 2.41 -2.53
N CYS A 92 -1.11 1.57 -2.73
CA CYS A 92 0.13 1.92 -3.44
C CYS A 92 -0.09 2.27 -4.91
N MET A 93 -1.10 1.69 -5.57
CA MET A 93 -1.44 1.98 -6.97
C MET A 93 -2.95 1.90 -7.16
N HIS A 94 -3.50 2.56 -8.19
CA HIS A 94 -4.91 2.42 -8.57
C HIS A 94 -5.22 1.02 -9.08
N GLU A 95 -4.31 0.46 -9.87
CA GLU A 95 -4.36 -0.94 -10.31
C GLU A 95 -3.00 -1.60 -10.06
N LEU A 96 -3.01 -2.70 -9.31
CA LEU A 96 -1.78 -3.45 -9.05
C LEU A 96 -1.35 -4.21 -10.33
N PRO A 97 -0.09 -4.03 -10.78
CA PRO A 97 0.50 -4.82 -11.85
C PRO A 97 0.44 -6.33 -11.55
N VAL A 98 0.44 -7.15 -12.60
CA VAL A 98 0.37 -8.61 -12.47
C VAL A 98 1.55 -9.14 -11.64
N SER A 99 2.75 -8.58 -11.82
CA SER A 99 3.95 -8.89 -11.02
C SER A 99 3.69 -8.72 -9.51
N VAL A 100 3.13 -7.58 -9.11
CA VAL A 100 2.79 -7.27 -7.71
C VAL A 100 1.70 -8.22 -7.18
N LYS A 101 0.67 -8.51 -7.98
CA LYS A 101 -0.40 -9.46 -7.61
C LYS A 101 0.16 -10.86 -7.35
N LEU A 102 1.08 -11.33 -8.20
CA LEU A 102 1.73 -12.65 -8.05
C LEU A 102 2.62 -12.70 -6.81
N ALA A 103 3.43 -11.67 -6.56
CA ALA A 103 4.25 -11.58 -5.36
C ALA A 103 3.41 -11.55 -4.07
N LEU A 104 2.26 -10.84 -4.09
CA LEU A 104 1.32 -10.84 -2.98
C LEU A 104 0.70 -12.23 -2.72
N ILE A 105 0.39 -12.99 -3.77
CA ILE A 105 -0.10 -14.37 -3.62
C ILE A 105 0.97 -15.24 -2.95
N ARG A 106 2.23 -15.15 -3.39
CA ARG A 106 3.35 -15.88 -2.77
C ARG A 106 3.51 -15.52 -1.29
N LEU A 107 3.50 -14.23 -0.96
CA LEU A 107 3.57 -13.76 0.42
C LEU A 107 2.43 -14.32 1.27
N ARG A 108 1.20 -14.35 0.76
CA ARG A 108 0.05 -14.92 1.49
C ARG A 108 0.18 -16.43 1.72
N LEU A 109 0.80 -17.16 0.79
CA LEU A 109 1.05 -18.60 0.95
C LEU A 109 2.10 -18.85 2.06
N GLU A 110 3.12 -18.01 2.16
CA GLU A 110 4.15 -18.14 3.20
C GLU A 110 3.67 -17.72 4.59
N LEU A 111 2.81 -16.70 4.67
CA LEU A 111 2.28 -16.22 5.95
C LEU A 111 1.19 -17.13 6.55
N GLY A 112 0.72 -18.13 5.79
CA GLY A 112 -0.41 -18.96 6.18
C GLY A 112 -1.75 -18.20 6.19
N PRO A 113 -2.86 -18.89 6.46
CA PRO A 113 -4.15 -18.24 6.61
C PRO A 113 -4.16 -17.30 7.85
N PRO A 114 -4.92 -16.19 7.79
CA PRO A 114 -5.04 -15.22 8.89
C PRO A 114 -5.72 -15.79 10.13
#